data_AF-A0AAV7ZUJ5-F1
#
_entry.id   AF-A0AAV7ZUJ5-F1
#
_cell.length_a   1.000
_cell.length_b   1.000
_cell.length_c   1.000
_cell.angle_alpha   90.00
_cell.angle_beta   90.00
_cell.angle_gamma   90.00
#
_symmetry.space_group_name_H-M   'P 1'
#
loop_
_entity.id
_entity.type
_entity.pdbx_description
1 polymer ?
#
loop_
_entity_poly.entity_id
_entity_poly.type
_entity_poly.pdbx_seq_one_letter_code
_entity_poly.pdbx_strand_id
1 'polypeptide(L)'
;MSNRPNCIVWAPILPIGFLFPFIGHVGITDSNGTLYEFAGTRNVRKNDQDLCTIFGNATKVISLQITDYSKIDEESIEETLDQAIALSTNKFKKKNFNFLTNNCHNFVADVLDKSGYKVCFFLNKNSIHFLTSFFMNHFRPNNFLSDCSENKITHIPFRKLIESI
;
A
#
# COMPACT_ATOMS: atom_id res chain seq x y z
N MET A 1 22.39 -2.41 2.54
CA MET A 1 20.93 -2.49 2.71
C MET A 1 20.30 -1.75 1.55
N SER A 2 19.39 -2.39 0.80
CA SER A 2 18.79 -1.83 -0.42
C SER A 2 17.80 -0.73 -0.01
N ASN A 3 18.14 0.54 -0.28
CA ASN A 3 17.15 1.60 -0.32
C ASN A 3 16.04 1.20 -1.31
N ARG A 4 14.77 1.31 -0.93
CA ARG A 4 13.61 0.94 -1.76
C ARG A 4 12.62 2.11 -1.75
N PRO A 5 12.83 3.12 -2.62
CA PRO A 5 11.92 4.25 -2.72
C PRO A 5 10.59 3.86 -3.36
N ASN A 6 9.55 4.66 -3.10
CA ASN A 6 8.26 4.60 -3.78
C ASN A 6 7.64 3.19 -3.78
N CYS A 7 7.61 2.52 -2.62
CA CYS A 7 7.09 1.17 -2.50
C CYS A 7 6.18 0.98 -1.29
N ILE A 8 5.28 0.00 -1.40
CA ILE A 8 4.53 -0.54 -0.26
C ILE A 8 5.29 -1.72 0.28
N VAL A 9 5.40 -1.79 1.60
CA VAL A 9 5.98 -2.93 2.29
C VAL A 9 4.91 -3.68 3.05
N TRP A 10 5.10 -4.99 3.21
CA TRP A 10 4.22 -5.85 3.99
C TRP A 10 5.02 -6.78 4.89
N ALA A 11 4.60 -6.90 6.15
CA ALA A 11 5.15 -7.82 7.12
C ALA A 11 4.02 -8.65 7.78
N PRO A 12 4.23 -9.96 8.01
CA PRO A 12 3.25 -10.80 8.67
C PRO A 12 3.11 -10.41 10.15
N ILE A 13 1.88 -10.37 10.68
CA ILE A 13 1.65 -10.20 12.12
C ILE A 13 1.72 -11.57 12.78
N LEU A 14 2.86 -11.93 13.37
CA LEU A 14 3.02 -13.23 14.02
C LEU A 14 2.24 -13.30 15.36
N PRO A 15 1.64 -14.47 15.72
CA PRO A 15 1.57 -15.71 14.95
C PRO A 15 0.39 -15.78 13.97
N ILE A 16 -0.52 -14.80 13.99
CA ILE A 16 -1.77 -14.80 13.20
C ILE A 16 -1.49 -14.95 11.69
N GLY A 17 -0.40 -14.35 11.20
CA GLY A 17 0.05 -14.45 9.82
C GLY A 17 0.44 -15.87 9.39
N PHE A 18 0.72 -16.80 10.31
CA PHE A 18 0.92 -18.21 9.96
C PHE A 18 -0.39 -18.92 9.62
N LEU A 19 -1.48 -18.58 10.32
CA LEU A 19 -2.80 -19.19 10.08
C LEU A 19 -3.52 -18.51 8.91
N PHE A 20 -3.32 -17.20 8.76
CA PHE A 20 -3.92 -16.39 7.72
C PHE A 20 -2.83 -15.60 6.99
N PRO A 21 -2.21 -16.14 5.93
CA PRO A 21 -1.01 -15.58 5.27
C PRO A 21 -1.25 -14.24 4.54
N PHE A 22 -2.48 -13.77 4.54
CA PHE A 22 -2.91 -12.48 4.01
C PHE A 22 -3.11 -11.41 5.10
N ILE A 23 -3.15 -11.78 6.38
CA ILE A 23 -3.22 -10.84 7.49
C ILE A 23 -1.80 -10.36 7.82
N GLY A 24 -1.56 -9.07 7.61
CA GLY A 24 -0.28 -8.46 7.93
C GLY A 24 -0.36 -6.95 8.03
N HIS A 25 0.78 -6.36 8.39
CA HIS A 25 0.98 -4.94 8.51
C HIS A 25 1.53 -4.37 7.22
N VAL A 26 1.07 -3.17 6.86
CA VAL A 26 1.52 -2.46 5.67
C VAL A 26 2.11 -1.11 6.04
N GLY A 27 3.14 -0.73 5.28
CA GLY A 27 3.70 0.61 5.30
C GLY A 27 4.02 1.07 3.88
N ILE A 28 4.42 2.32 3.74
CA ILE A 28 4.76 2.92 2.46
C ILE A 28 6.07 3.70 2.58
N THR A 29 6.90 3.66 1.55
CA THR A 29 8.14 4.44 1.50
C THR A 29 7.99 5.70 0.66
N ASP A 30 8.67 6.77 1.09
CA ASP A 30 8.80 8.02 0.34
C ASP A 30 9.82 7.89 -0.81
N SER A 31 10.05 8.98 -1.53
CA SER A 31 11.03 9.09 -2.62
C SER A 31 12.46 8.77 -2.19
N ASN A 32 12.77 8.95 -0.91
CA ASN A 32 14.08 8.64 -0.32
C ASN A 32 14.16 7.21 0.22
N GLY A 33 13.04 6.46 0.17
CA GLY A 33 12.89 5.11 0.71
C GLY A 33 12.74 5.03 2.22
N THR A 34 12.39 6.15 2.86
CA THR A 34 12.03 6.17 4.28
C THR A 34 10.65 5.55 4.45
N LEU A 35 10.53 4.56 5.35
CA LEU A 35 9.29 3.88 5.66
C LEU A 35 8.39 4.71 6.59
N TYR A 36 7.11 4.83 6.23
CA TYR A 36 6.03 5.37 7.05
C TYR A 36 4.94 4.32 7.24
N GLU A 37 4.49 4.14 8.48
CA GLU A 37 3.40 3.24 8.80
C GLU A 37 2.54 3.77 9.96
N PHE A 38 1.25 3.42 9.96
CA PHE A 38 0.38 3.73 11.09
C PHE A 38 0.53 2.65 12.17
N ALA A 39 1.35 2.96 13.16
CA ALA A 39 1.79 2.06 14.22
C ALA A 39 0.85 1.99 15.44
N GLY A 40 -0.34 2.62 15.36
CA GLY A 40 -1.34 2.61 16.42
C GLY A 40 -1.94 3.99 16.68
N THR A 41 -2.75 4.10 17.72
CA THR A 41 -3.49 5.34 18.05
C THR A 41 -2.58 6.56 18.04
N ARG A 42 -2.87 7.51 17.15
CA ARG A 42 -2.14 8.79 16.99
C ARG A 42 -0.65 8.62 16.70
N ASN A 43 -0.22 7.45 16.26
CA ASN A 43 1.17 7.11 16.06
C ASN A 43 1.42 6.71 14.59
N VAL A 44 2.06 7.61 13.85
CA VAL A 44 2.64 7.30 12.54
C VAL A 44 4.14 7.21 12.73
N ARG A 45 4.69 6.01 12.57
CA ARG A 45 6.12 5.74 12.74
C ARG A 45 6.85 6.04 11.44
N LYS A 46 8.05 6.59 11.56
CA LYS A 46 9.01 6.82 10.48
C LYS A 46 10.26 5.94 10.74
N ASN A 47 10.77 5.26 9.71
CA ASN A 47 12.00 4.47 9.77
C ASN A 47 12.85 4.71 8.51
N ASP A 48 14.00 5.34 8.67
CA ASP A 48 14.92 5.78 7.61
C ASP A 48 16.10 4.81 7.37
N GLN A 49 16.20 3.73 8.15
CA GLN A 49 17.35 2.82 8.16
C GLN A 49 17.10 1.56 7.34
N ASP A 50 15.90 1.00 7.45
CA ASP A 50 15.52 -0.24 6.78
C ASP A 50 14.01 -0.33 6.54
N LEU A 51 13.58 -1.45 5.94
CA LEU A 51 12.17 -1.78 5.75
C LEU A 51 11.61 -2.61 6.91
N CYS A 52 12.13 -2.44 8.13
CA CYS A 52 11.58 -3.07 9.31
C CYS A 52 10.32 -2.32 9.72
N THR A 53 9.18 -3.01 9.72
CA THR A 53 7.88 -2.54 10.22
C THR A 53 7.78 -2.74 11.74
N ILE A 54 6.69 -2.27 12.37
CA ILE A 54 6.45 -2.57 13.79
C ILE A 54 6.24 -4.06 14.09
N PHE A 55 6.08 -4.90 13.07
CA PHE A 55 5.98 -6.35 13.19
C PHE A 55 7.21 -7.10 12.63
N GLY A 56 8.32 -6.38 12.41
CA GLY A 56 9.58 -6.93 11.90
C GLY A 56 9.81 -6.64 10.43
N ASN A 57 10.81 -7.31 9.86
CA ASN A 57 11.26 -7.06 8.48
C ASN A 57 10.14 -7.28 7.46
N ALA A 58 10.02 -6.36 6.52
CA ALA A 58 9.17 -6.53 5.36
C ALA A 58 9.54 -7.82 4.62
N THR A 59 8.55 -8.70 4.44
CA THR A 59 8.72 -9.96 3.68
C THR A 59 8.25 -9.80 2.24
N LYS A 60 7.45 -8.75 1.95
CA LYS A 60 7.05 -8.36 0.61
C LYS A 60 7.25 -6.86 0.41
N VAL A 61 7.72 -6.50 -0.78
CA VAL A 61 7.95 -5.11 -1.20
C VAL A 61 7.37 -4.96 -2.60
N ILE A 62 6.50 -3.98 -2.79
CA ILE A 62 5.76 -3.77 -4.04
C ILE A 62 5.97 -2.34 -4.49
N SER A 63 6.55 -2.15 -5.67
CA SER A 63 6.80 -0.81 -6.22
C SER A 63 5.50 -0.14 -6.68
N LEU A 64 5.45 1.17 -6.49
CA LEU A 64 4.35 2.00 -6.94
C LEU A 64 4.58 2.48 -8.37
N GLN A 65 3.49 2.68 -9.11
CA GLN A 65 3.50 3.30 -10.43
C GLN A 65 2.49 4.43 -10.48
N ILE A 66 2.85 5.50 -11.17
CA ILE A 66 1.93 6.59 -11.44
C ILE A 66 0.94 6.12 -12.48
N THR A 67 -0.33 6.44 -12.27
CA THR A 67 -1.37 6.10 -13.26
C THR A 67 -2.28 7.27 -13.58
N ASP A 68 -2.23 8.33 -12.77
CA ASP A 68 -3.02 9.53 -12.96
C ASP A 68 -2.11 10.75 -12.97
N TYR A 69 -1.57 11.04 -14.14
CA TYR A 69 -0.69 12.21 -14.37
C TYR A 69 -1.43 13.54 -14.19
N SER A 70 -2.77 13.56 -14.15
CA SER A 70 -3.54 14.80 -13.92
C SER A 70 -3.41 15.33 -12.49
N LYS A 71 -2.92 14.51 -11.56
CA LYS A 71 -2.68 14.86 -10.15
C LYS A 71 -1.24 15.28 -9.87
N ILE A 72 -0.39 15.31 -10.90
CA ILE A 72 1.02 15.69 -10.78
C ILE A 72 1.15 17.09 -11.35
N ASP A 73 1.56 18.02 -10.51
CA ASP A 73 1.98 19.35 -10.96
C ASP A 73 3.29 19.20 -11.76
N GLU A 74 3.53 20.07 -12.75
CA GLU A 74 4.63 19.95 -13.72
C GLU A 74 6.04 19.82 -13.08
N GLU A 75 6.21 20.12 -11.80
CA GLU A 75 7.52 20.33 -11.18
C GLU A 75 8.17 19.06 -10.56
N SER A 76 7.45 18.11 -9.96
CA SER A 76 7.96 16.72 -9.84
C SER A 76 6.95 15.68 -9.34
N ILE A 77 7.06 14.49 -9.93
CA ILE A 77 6.35 13.27 -9.58
C ILE A 77 6.60 12.83 -8.13
N GLU A 78 7.86 12.90 -7.69
CA GLU A 78 8.29 12.38 -6.39
C GLU A 78 7.79 13.24 -5.24
N GLU A 79 7.75 14.57 -5.43
CA GLU A 79 7.14 15.48 -4.45
C GLU A 79 5.66 15.19 -4.23
N THR A 80 4.95 14.74 -5.25
CA THR A 80 3.52 14.42 -5.14
C THR A 80 3.27 13.27 -4.14
N LEU A 81 4.12 12.22 -4.15
CA LEU A 81 4.01 11.13 -3.19
C LEU A 81 4.40 11.58 -1.78
N ASP A 82 5.50 12.28 -1.65
CA ASP A 82 6.04 12.72 -0.35
C ASP A 82 5.08 13.68 0.35
N GLN A 83 4.47 14.61 -0.41
CA GLN A 83 3.41 15.48 0.09
C GLN A 83 2.18 14.68 0.53
N ALA A 84 1.75 13.69 -0.24
CA ALA A 84 0.64 12.81 0.14
C ALA A 84 0.91 12.03 1.43
N ILE A 85 2.14 11.55 1.62
CA ILE A 85 2.60 10.91 2.86
C ILE A 85 2.53 11.91 4.02
N ALA A 86 3.04 13.13 3.84
CA ALA A 86 3.02 14.15 4.88
C ALA A 86 1.58 14.54 5.30
N LEU A 87 0.70 14.76 4.34
CA LEU A 87 -0.71 15.06 4.58
C LEU A 87 -1.43 13.93 5.34
N SER A 88 -1.24 12.69 4.89
CA SER A 88 -1.85 11.52 5.52
C SER A 88 -1.26 11.28 6.92
N THR A 89 0.04 11.51 7.11
CA THR A 89 0.70 11.45 8.42
C THR A 89 0.07 12.43 9.40
N ASN A 90 -0.10 13.70 8.99
CA ASN A 90 -0.73 14.73 9.82
C ASN A 90 -2.19 14.41 10.17
N LYS A 91 -2.91 13.76 9.24
CA LYS A 91 -4.27 13.26 9.49
C LYS A 91 -4.28 12.12 10.50
N PHE A 92 -3.46 11.08 10.30
CA PHE A 92 -3.47 9.86 11.12
C PHE A 92 -2.84 10.04 12.50
N LYS A 93 -1.92 11.00 12.69
CA LYS A 93 -1.46 11.45 14.02
C LYS A 93 -2.59 11.96 14.91
N LYS A 94 -3.77 12.25 14.36
CA LYS A 94 -4.96 12.71 15.12
C LYS A 94 -6.03 11.61 15.27
N LYS A 95 -5.79 10.39 14.78
CA LYS A 95 -6.79 9.32 14.71
C LYS A 95 -6.53 8.21 15.73
N ASN A 96 -7.60 7.63 16.28
CA ASN A 96 -7.52 6.46 17.16
C ASN A 96 -7.50 5.18 16.33
N PHE A 97 -6.61 4.26 16.66
CA PHE A 97 -6.50 2.99 15.94
C PHE A 97 -7.76 2.15 16.14
N ASN A 98 -8.24 1.57 15.05
CA ASN A 98 -9.28 0.55 15.04
C ASN A 98 -8.90 -0.54 14.04
N PHE A 99 -8.93 -1.79 14.48
CA PHE A 99 -8.52 -2.92 13.67
C PHE A 99 -9.27 -3.03 12.34
N LEU A 100 -10.56 -2.69 12.29
CA LEU A 100 -11.40 -2.85 11.11
C LEU A 100 -11.50 -1.58 10.26
N THR A 101 -11.53 -0.40 10.88
CA THR A 101 -11.96 0.83 10.22
C THR A 101 -10.92 1.97 10.22
N ASN A 102 -9.85 1.85 11.00
CA ASN A 102 -8.80 2.86 11.04
C ASN A 102 -7.46 2.23 11.44
N ASN A 103 -6.82 1.56 10.47
CA ASN A 103 -5.59 0.80 10.64
C ASN A 103 -4.51 1.23 9.60
N CYS A 104 -3.42 0.46 9.53
CA CYS A 104 -2.32 0.69 8.59
C CYS A 104 -2.72 0.64 7.11
N HIS A 105 -3.68 -0.21 6.74
CA HIS A 105 -4.21 -0.28 5.38
C HIS A 105 -4.96 1.00 5.03
N ASN A 106 -5.74 1.54 5.96
CA ASN A 106 -6.43 2.82 5.74
C ASN A 106 -5.43 3.98 5.57
N PHE A 107 -4.31 3.96 6.30
CA PHE A 107 -3.25 4.96 6.15
C PHE A 107 -2.61 4.90 4.77
N VAL A 108 -2.15 3.73 4.34
CA VAL A 108 -1.52 3.56 3.01
C VAL A 108 -2.50 3.90 1.88
N ALA A 109 -3.77 3.50 2.02
CA ALA A 109 -4.80 3.82 1.03
C ALA A 109 -5.08 5.33 0.95
N ASP A 110 -5.12 6.03 2.09
CA ASP A 110 -5.30 7.48 2.15
C ASP A 110 -4.13 8.25 1.52
N VAL A 111 -2.91 7.70 1.55
CA VAL A 111 -1.75 8.24 0.83
C VAL A 111 -1.95 8.11 -0.68
N LEU A 112 -2.28 6.92 -1.16
CA LEU A 112 -2.35 6.63 -2.59
C LEU A 112 -3.46 7.40 -3.31
N ASP A 113 -4.60 7.61 -2.65
CA ASP A 113 -5.66 8.46 -3.18
C ASP A 113 -5.19 9.89 -3.48
N LYS A 114 -4.35 10.42 -2.59
CA LYS A 114 -3.82 11.79 -2.70
C LYS A 114 -2.68 11.87 -3.70
N SER A 115 -1.87 10.83 -3.84
CA SER A 115 -0.67 10.87 -4.68
C SER A 115 -0.91 10.55 -6.15
N GLY A 116 -2.04 9.93 -6.51
CA GLY A 116 -2.28 9.48 -7.90
C GLY A 116 -1.47 8.24 -8.31
N TYR A 117 -0.74 7.65 -7.37
CA TYR A 117 -0.06 6.37 -7.55
C TYR A 117 -1.04 5.21 -7.40
N LYS A 118 -0.81 4.16 -8.18
CA LYS A 118 -1.41 2.84 -7.99
C LYS A 118 -0.32 1.80 -7.74
N VAL A 119 -0.77 0.66 -7.26
CA VAL A 119 0.10 -0.46 -6.96
C VAL A 119 0.19 -1.36 -8.17
N CYS A 120 1.41 -1.59 -8.63
CA CYS A 120 1.67 -2.52 -9.70
C CYS A 120 1.89 -3.92 -9.13
N PHE A 121 0.95 -4.83 -9.40
CA PHE A 121 1.12 -6.24 -9.06
C PHE A 121 1.41 -7.03 -10.34
N PHE A 122 2.51 -7.78 -10.35
CA PHE A 122 2.68 -8.86 -11.32
C PHE A 122 1.85 -10.05 -10.85
N LEU A 123 0.62 -10.16 -11.36
CA LEU A 123 -0.27 -11.26 -11.02
C LEU A 123 0.02 -12.45 -11.94
N ASN A 124 0.50 -13.56 -11.36
CA ASN A 124 0.24 -14.87 -11.94
C ASN A 124 -1.10 -15.36 -11.35
N LYS A 125 -2.09 -15.70 -12.20
CA LYS A 125 -3.46 -16.09 -11.81
C LYS A 125 -3.53 -17.23 -10.78
N ASN A 126 -2.47 -18.03 -10.66
CA ASN A 126 -2.37 -19.17 -9.73
C ASN A 126 -1.56 -18.88 -8.45
N SER A 127 -1.20 -17.62 -8.18
CA SER A 127 -0.23 -17.28 -7.13
C SER A 127 -0.85 -16.61 -5.90
N ILE A 128 -0.17 -16.76 -4.76
CA ILE A 128 -0.48 -16.10 -3.47
C ILE A 128 -0.55 -14.56 -3.56
N HIS A 129 0.00 -13.97 -4.64
CA HIS A 129 -0.11 -12.56 -4.97
C HIS A 129 -1.54 -12.14 -5.30
N PHE A 130 -2.35 -13.04 -5.90
CA PHE A 130 -3.77 -12.80 -6.16
C PHE A 130 -4.57 -12.62 -4.87
N LEU A 131 -4.34 -13.48 -3.86
CA LEU A 131 -5.00 -13.35 -2.55
C LEU A 131 -4.53 -12.10 -1.80
N THR A 132 -3.24 -11.79 -1.85
CA THR A 132 -2.70 -10.56 -1.24
C THR A 132 -3.34 -9.32 -1.87
N SER A 133 -3.45 -9.31 -3.19
CA SER A 133 -4.13 -8.28 -3.98
C SER A 133 -5.64 -8.19 -3.64
N PHE A 134 -6.33 -9.34 -3.56
CA PHE A 134 -7.74 -9.42 -3.17
C PHE A 134 -7.99 -8.80 -1.78
N PHE A 135 -7.13 -9.05 -0.79
CA PHE A 135 -7.27 -8.46 0.54
C PHE A 135 -7.01 -6.96 0.56
N MET A 136 -6.02 -6.47 -0.18
CA MET A 136 -5.81 -5.02 -0.34
C MET A 136 -7.03 -4.32 -0.97
N ASN A 137 -7.77 -5.00 -1.86
CA ASN A 137 -9.04 -4.50 -2.40
C ASN A 137 -10.23 -4.70 -1.46
N HIS A 138 -10.25 -5.77 -0.66
CA HIS A 138 -11.37 -6.06 0.24
C HIS A 138 -11.55 -4.94 1.28
N PHE A 139 -10.46 -4.28 1.68
CA PHE A 139 -10.51 -3.12 2.58
C PHE A 139 -10.73 -1.77 1.86
N ARG A 140 -10.97 -1.76 0.53
CA ARG A 140 -11.49 -0.58 -0.18
C ARG A 140 -12.19 -0.89 -1.53
N PRO A 141 -13.49 -0.53 -1.69
CA PRO A 141 -14.27 -0.82 -2.89
C PRO A 141 -13.94 0.05 -4.13
N ASN A 142 -13.15 1.11 -4.00
CA ASN A 142 -12.85 2.02 -5.10
C ASN A 142 -11.44 1.77 -5.67
N ASN A 143 -11.35 0.74 -6.51
CA ASN A 143 -10.34 0.50 -7.56
C ASN A 143 -8.85 0.58 -7.18
N PHE A 144 -8.25 -0.58 -6.86
CA PHE A 144 -6.82 -0.64 -6.55
C PHE A 144 -5.96 -1.51 -7.49
N LEU A 145 -6.52 -2.14 -8.52
CA LEU A 145 -5.75 -3.05 -9.37
C LEU A 145 -5.57 -2.53 -10.79
N SER A 146 -4.32 -2.32 -11.16
CA SER A 146 -3.85 -2.39 -12.53
C SER A 146 -2.94 -3.62 -12.64
N ASP A 147 -3.31 -4.56 -13.49
CA ASP A 147 -2.44 -5.68 -13.88
C ASP A 147 -1.29 -5.11 -14.72
N CYS A 148 -0.05 -5.41 -14.32
CA CYS A 148 1.14 -4.95 -15.03
C CYS A 148 1.62 -5.90 -16.12
N SER A 149 0.98 -7.07 -16.27
CA SER A 149 1.35 -8.09 -17.26
C SER A 149 0.85 -7.78 -18.67
N GLU A 150 -0.15 -6.91 -18.81
CA GLU A 150 -0.62 -6.42 -20.10
C GLU A 150 -0.54 -4.89 -20.10
N ASN A 151 0.03 -4.29 -21.13
CA ASN A 151 -0.05 -2.84 -21.42
C ASN A 151 -1.51 -2.35 -21.68
N LYS A 152 -2.50 -3.06 -21.17
CA LYS A 152 -3.90 -2.66 -21.09
C LYS A 152 -4.23 -2.48 -19.61
N ILE A 153 -4.46 -1.23 -19.23
CA ILE A 153 -5.11 -0.87 -17.97
C ILE A 153 -6.56 -1.41 -18.06
N THR A 154 -6.76 -2.69 -17.80
CA THR A 154 -8.10 -3.24 -17.65
C THR A 154 -8.58 -2.91 -16.25
N HIS A 155 -9.47 -1.92 -16.16
CA HIS A 155 -10.36 -1.81 -15.02
C HIS A 155 -11.20 -3.09 -14.98
N ILE A 156 -10.89 -4.01 -14.06
CA ILE A 156 -11.74 -5.18 -13.82
C ILE A 156 -12.75 -4.78 -12.74
N PRO A 157 -14.00 -4.42 -13.09
CA PRO A 157 -15.02 -4.23 -12.08
C PRO A 157 -15.24 -5.56 -11.34
N PHE A 158 -15.20 -5.49 -10.01
CA PHE A 158 -15.33 -6.62 -9.06
C PHE A 158 -16.43 -7.63 -9.43
N ARG A 159 -17.53 -7.14 -10.03
CA ARG A 159 -18.67 -7.96 -10.45
C ARG A 159 -18.31 -9.07 -11.45
N LYS A 160 -17.31 -8.87 -12.33
CA LYS A 160 -16.88 -9.87 -13.32
C LYS A 160 -15.92 -10.94 -12.77
N LEU A 161 -15.32 -10.71 -11.60
CA LEU A 161 -14.39 -11.68 -10.98
C LEU A 161 -15.13 -12.78 -10.20
N ILE A 162 -16.38 -12.51 -9.80
CA ILE A 162 -17.26 -13.48 -9.12
C ILE A 162 -17.87 -14.49 -10.12
N GLU A 163 -18.09 -14.07 -11.37
CA GLU A 163 -18.69 -14.92 -12.42
C GLU A 163 -17.71 -15.93 -13.04
N SER A 164 -16.42 -15.91 -12.64
CA SER A 164 -15.38 -16.83 -13.11
C SER A 164 -14.87 -17.81 -12.04
N ILE A 165 -15.64 -17.98 -10.95
CA ILE A 165 -15.50 -19.04 -9.94
C ILE A 165 -16.67 -20.00 -10.15
#